data_AF-A0A6C1BUC5-F1
#
_entry.id   AF-A0A6C1BUC5-F1
#
_cell.length_a   1.000
_cell.length_b   1.000
_cell.length_c   1.000
_cell.angle_alpha   90.00
_cell.angle_beta   90.00
_cell.angle_gamma   90.00
#
_symmetry.space_group_name_H-M   'P 1'
#
loop_
_entity.id
_entity.type
_entity.pdbx_description
1 polymer ?
#
loop_
_entity_poly.entity_id
_entity_poly.type
_entity_poly.pdbx_seq_one_letter_code
_entity_poly.pdbx_strand_id
1 'polypeptide(L)'
;MFPFSLRWVLTLSLFFFLFGSWVLSFTSLDEGRNVDSVQNMLRSKDFVSPVYNCEWRFEKPPMLYWLISLGSYLFGLNEFSARLISGLSAVGLVLLTYLIAGDFFSKDIAIKSAFVLITFPHLWLESRAVVPEMLNTFFALLGLYAFLKERFTLGWLALAFAFLTKGPVGVVLSVGAYLLWKRRLDFIKPTGLLLFILVGFSWYALMLFQHGYEYFYRFFIYENLMRYTGQRSTHPAPFYYYLLVLLVATLWYVPLYPKLIRHFKREWLPLLLWAFLVILFFSLAKNKLHHYILFSYPSIAIMLSYLVSERYLKVVLGLSTVSILLLTLGLHLYEKERFTPKAYPVVKAYKGDVYFYRAEDSALVFYSGRCIKKLEDPNRAEGLVITKEKYLKEFSECLLLQKGREFDGVYVLLDCTFGLK
;
A
#
# COMPACT_ATOMS: atom_id res chain seq x y z
N MET A 1 32.63 1.35 -13.60
CA MET A 1 31.77 2.56 -13.49
C MET A 1 30.40 2.20 -14.03
N PHE A 2 29.32 2.27 -13.24
CA PHE A 2 27.98 1.85 -13.67
C PHE A 2 27.44 2.77 -14.78
N PRO A 3 27.04 2.25 -15.97
CA PRO A 3 26.44 3.06 -17.02
C PRO A 3 24.97 3.35 -16.72
N PHE A 4 24.56 4.62 -16.83
CA PHE A 4 23.17 5.05 -16.74
C PHE A 4 22.40 4.51 -17.96
N SER A 5 21.71 3.37 -17.79
CA SER A 5 20.96 2.70 -18.86
C SER A 5 19.73 2.00 -18.30
N LEU A 6 18.78 1.66 -19.19
CA LEU A 6 17.53 0.99 -18.83
C LEU A 6 17.76 -0.36 -18.12
N ARG A 7 18.80 -1.11 -18.51
CA ARG A 7 19.17 -2.37 -17.85
C ARG A 7 19.46 -2.14 -16.37
N TRP A 8 20.23 -1.11 -16.03
CA TRP A 8 20.56 -0.79 -14.64
C TRP A 8 19.37 -0.21 -13.88
N VAL A 9 18.50 0.55 -14.53
CA VAL A 9 17.21 0.98 -13.96
C VAL A 9 16.40 -0.24 -13.51
N LEU A 10 16.26 -1.25 -14.36
CA LEU A 10 15.52 -2.48 -14.04
C LEU A 10 16.18 -3.26 -12.91
N THR A 11 17.48 -3.54 -13.01
CA THR A 11 18.23 -4.30 -11.99
C THR A 11 18.15 -3.62 -10.62
N LEU A 12 18.35 -2.30 -10.58
CA LEU A 12 18.31 -1.57 -9.31
C LEU A 12 16.88 -1.43 -8.78
N SER A 13 15.86 -1.28 -9.64
CA SER A 13 14.46 -1.28 -9.19
C SER A 13 14.09 -2.60 -8.51
N LEU A 14 14.47 -3.73 -9.12
CA LEU A 14 14.24 -5.05 -8.53
C LEU A 14 14.96 -5.20 -7.18
N PHE A 15 16.22 -4.76 -7.09
CA PHE A 15 16.96 -4.76 -5.84
C PHE A 15 16.26 -3.89 -4.77
N PHE A 16 16.00 -2.61 -5.04
CA PHE A 16 15.44 -1.68 -4.07
C PHE A 16 14.02 -2.05 -3.62
N PHE A 17 13.21 -2.68 -4.48
CA PHE A 17 11.81 -2.96 -4.18
C PHE A 17 11.52 -4.39 -3.73
N LEU A 18 12.40 -5.37 -4.00
CA LEU A 18 12.17 -6.77 -3.63
C LEU A 18 13.15 -7.32 -2.60
N PHE A 19 14.37 -6.79 -2.49
CA PHE A 19 15.37 -7.31 -1.56
C PHE A 19 14.90 -7.21 -0.10
N GLY A 20 14.98 -8.30 0.65
CA GLY A 20 14.58 -8.32 2.06
C GLY A 20 13.06 -8.29 2.31
N SER A 21 12.23 -8.47 1.28
CA SER A 21 10.76 -8.55 1.43
C SER A 21 10.29 -9.74 2.28
N TRP A 22 11.16 -10.74 2.49
CA TRP A 22 10.91 -11.91 3.36
C TRP A 22 11.31 -11.71 4.82
N VAL A 23 11.93 -10.58 5.19
CA VAL A 23 12.62 -10.44 6.48
C VAL A 23 11.65 -10.30 7.67
N LEU A 24 10.57 -9.55 7.49
CA LEU A 24 9.56 -9.36 8.52
C LEU A 24 8.34 -10.24 8.25
N SER A 25 7.81 -10.91 9.27
CA SER A 25 6.43 -11.39 9.24
C SER A 25 5.44 -10.24 9.02
N PHE A 26 4.18 -10.52 8.69
CA PHE A 26 3.19 -9.46 8.45
C PHE A 26 3.06 -8.53 9.66
N THR A 27 3.03 -7.22 9.39
CA THR A 27 3.27 -6.19 10.40
C THR A 27 2.03 -5.37 10.71
N SER A 28 1.42 -4.77 9.69
CA SER A 28 0.32 -3.85 9.87
C SER A 28 -1.01 -4.58 9.96
N LEU A 29 -2.00 -3.91 10.56
CA LEU A 29 -3.38 -4.37 10.54
C LEU A 29 -3.87 -4.67 9.11
N ASP A 30 -3.49 -3.83 8.15
CA ASP A 30 -3.92 -4.04 6.77
C ASP A 30 -3.20 -5.22 6.10
N GLU A 31 -1.91 -5.46 6.40
CA GLU A 31 -1.20 -6.63 5.87
C GLU A 31 -1.88 -7.92 6.31
N GLY A 32 -2.03 -8.13 7.62
CA GLY A 32 -2.62 -9.36 8.18
C GLY A 32 -4.04 -9.58 7.68
N ARG A 33 -4.87 -8.53 7.64
CA ARG A 33 -6.23 -8.59 7.08
C ARG A 33 -6.26 -8.99 5.60
N ASN A 34 -5.36 -8.43 4.80
CA ASN A 34 -5.31 -8.70 3.36
C ASN A 34 -4.82 -10.13 3.08
N VAL A 35 -3.79 -10.62 3.80
CA VAL A 35 -3.29 -11.98 3.59
C VAL A 35 -4.20 -13.05 4.16
N ASP A 36 -4.92 -12.77 5.25
CA ASP A 36 -5.97 -13.66 5.76
C ASP A 36 -7.13 -13.78 4.76
N SER A 37 -7.52 -12.66 4.12
CA SER A 37 -8.52 -12.69 3.04
C SER A 37 -8.07 -13.58 1.89
N VAL A 38 -6.81 -13.47 1.46
CA VAL A 38 -6.24 -14.35 0.43
C VAL A 38 -6.23 -15.81 0.91
N GLN A 39 -5.82 -16.08 2.15
CA GLN A 39 -5.81 -17.42 2.72
C GLN A 39 -7.21 -18.05 2.69
N ASN A 40 -8.24 -17.29 3.03
CA ASN A 40 -9.64 -17.73 2.96
C ASN A 40 -10.11 -17.97 1.53
N MET A 41 -9.77 -17.10 0.56
CA MET A 41 -10.10 -17.32 -0.85
C MET A 41 -9.46 -18.60 -1.39
N LEU A 42 -8.20 -18.86 -1.06
CA LEU A 42 -7.50 -20.06 -1.50
C LEU A 42 -8.09 -21.35 -0.90
N ARG A 43 -8.55 -21.30 0.36
CA ARG A 43 -9.18 -22.43 1.07
C ARG A 43 -10.59 -22.71 0.59
N SER A 44 -11.44 -21.68 0.55
CA SER A 44 -12.87 -21.79 0.23
C SER A 44 -13.16 -21.87 -1.27
N LYS A 45 -12.22 -21.41 -2.12
CA LYS A 45 -12.42 -21.17 -3.56
C LYS A 45 -13.46 -20.09 -3.88
N ASP A 46 -13.95 -19.35 -2.88
CA ASP A 46 -14.71 -18.13 -3.09
C ASP A 46 -13.75 -16.95 -3.30
N PHE A 47 -13.59 -16.54 -4.55
CA PHE A 47 -12.80 -15.35 -4.94
C PHE A 47 -13.64 -14.08 -5.08
N VAL A 48 -14.94 -14.16 -4.76
CA VAL A 48 -15.87 -13.02 -4.81
C VAL A 48 -15.95 -12.35 -3.45
N SER A 49 -16.22 -13.11 -2.38
CA SER A 49 -16.51 -12.55 -1.05
C SER A 49 -15.28 -12.56 -0.14
N PRO A 50 -14.62 -11.42 0.12
CA PRO A 50 -13.47 -11.40 1.01
C PRO A 50 -13.91 -11.66 2.45
N VAL A 51 -13.16 -12.49 3.16
CA VAL A 51 -13.40 -12.81 4.58
C VAL A 51 -12.15 -12.49 5.37
N TYR A 52 -12.30 -11.83 6.51
CA TYR A 52 -11.24 -11.62 7.49
C TYR A 52 -11.74 -12.02 8.86
N ASN A 53 -10.93 -12.79 9.60
CA ASN A 53 -11.26 -13.17 10.97
C ASN A 53 -12.67 -13.78 11.11
N CYS A 54 -13.05 -14.58 10.10
CA CYS A 54 -14.33 -15.28 9.99
C CYS A 54 -15.57 -14.39 9.81
N GLU A 55 -15.37 -13.11 9.47
CA GLU A 55 -16.43 -12.18 9.10
C GLU A 55 -16.23 -11.67 7.67
N TRP A 56 -17.31 -11.25 7.01
CA TRP A 56 -17.21 -10.63 5.70
C TRP A 56 -16.45 -9.29 5.76
N ARG A 57 -15.53 -9.10 4.80
CA ARG A 57 -14.70 -7.91 4.68
C ARG A 57 -15.12 -7.09 3.46
N PHE A 58 -16.04 -6.16 3.68
CA PHE A 58 -16.56 -5.26 2.62
C PHE A 58 -15.80 -3.92 2.52
N GLU A 59 -14.49 -3.91 2.83
CA GLU A 59 -13.71 -2.67 2.91
C GLU A 59 -12.93 -2.35 1.63
N LYS A 60 -12.52 -3.37 0.87
CA LYS A 60 -11.60 -3.24 -0.26
C LYS A 60 -12.01 -4.11 -1.46
N PRO A 61 -11.80 -3.61 -2.70
CA PRO A 61 -11.94 -4.40 -3.92
C PRO A 61 -10.89 -5.51 -4.04
N PRO A 62 -11.07 -6.49 -4.95
CA PRO A 62 -10.40 -7.78 -4.86
C PRO A 62 -9.09 -7.89 -5.66
N MET A 63 -8.72 -6.89 -6.48
CA MET A 63 -7.60 -7.04 -7.42
C MET A 63 -6.29 -7.40 -6.72
N LEU A 64 -6.00 -6.80 -5.57
CA LEU A 64 -4.82 -7.17 -4.77
C LEU A 64 -4.91 -8.65 -4.34
N TYR A 65 -6.07 -9.08 -3.86
CA TYR A 65 -6.29 -10.44 -3.39
C TYR A 65 -6.14 -11.47 -4.51
N TRP A 66 -6.69 -11.17 -5.70
CA TRP A 66 -6.58 -12.02 -6.88
C TRP A 66 -5.14 -12.17 -7.36
N LEU A 67 -4.37 -11.08 -7.40
CA LEU A 67 -2.97 -11.14 -7.83
C LEU A 67 -2.08 -11.86 -6.81
N ILE A 68 -2.30 -11.67 -5.50
CA ILE A 68 -1.58 -12.45 -4.48
C ILE A 68 -1.98 -13.93 -4.56
N SER A 69 -3.27 -14.24 -4.74
CA SER A 69 -3.74 -15.61 -4.92
C SER A 69 -3.06 -16.27 -6.13
N LEU A 70 -2.97 -15.57 -7.26
CA LEU A 70 -2.25 -16.05 -8.44
C LEU A 70 -0.77 -16.31 -8.14
N GLY A 71 -0.09 -15.36 -7.49
CA GLY A 71 1.31 -15.51 -7.09
C GLY A 71 1.54 -16.69 -6.12
N SER A 72 0.56 -16.98 -5.27
CA SER A 72 0.65 -18.07 -4.29
C SER A 72 0.64 -19.46 -4.92
N TYR A 73 0.10 -19.62 -6.14
CA TYR A 73 0.20 -20.90 -6.87
C TYR A 73 1.63 -21.21 -7.32
N LEU A 74 2.48 -20.21 -7.49
CA LEU A 74 3.87 -20.38 -7.92
C LEU A 74 4.85 -20.47 -6.75
N PHE A 75 4.64 -19.64 -5.72
CA PHE A 75 5.60 -19.47 -4.62
C PHE A 75 5.08 -19.90 -3.25
N GLY A 76 3.85 -20.40 -3.16
CA GLY A 76 3.12 -20.54 -1.90
C GLY A 76 2.68 -19.17 -1.35
N LEU A 77 1.78 -19.17 -0.36
CA LEU A 77 1.38 -17.95 0.34
C LEU A 77 2.36 -17.68 1.51
N ASN A 78 3.25 -16.72 1.30
CA ASN A 78 4.26 -16.26 2.26
C ASN A 78 4.54 -14.75 2.10
N GLU A 79 5.38 -14.20 2.96
CA GLU A 79 5.76 -12.78 3.04
C GLU A 79 6.27 -12.26 1.69
N PHE A 80 7.15 -13.03 1.04
CA PHE A 80 7.72 -12.66 -0.26
C PHE A 80 6.64 -12.60 -1.35
N SER A 81 5.86 -13.67 -1.51
CA SER A 81 4.83 -13.78 -2.55
C SER A 81 3.74 -12.70 -2.42
N ALA A 82 3.33 -12.36 -1.20
CA ALA A 82 2.33 -11.34 -0.94
C ALA A 82 2.85 -9.94 -1.25
N ARG A 83 4.11 -9.65 -0.89
CA ARG A 83 4.76 -8.36 -1.16
C ARG A 83 5.28 -8.23 -2.58
N LEU A 84 5.43 -9.33 -3.32
CA LEU A 84 5.86 -9.36 -4.72
C LEU A 84 4.97 -8.47 -5.59
N ILE A 85 3.66 -8.46 -5.35
CA ILE A 85 2.70 -7.65 -6.12
C ILE A 85 2.99 -6.14 -5.95
N SER A 86 3.20 -5.69 -4.72
CA SER A 86 3.58 -4.29 -4.43
C SER A 86 4.96 -3.97 -5.00
N GLY A 87 5.93 -4.86 -4.84
CA GLY A 87 7.29 -4.67 -5.36
C GLY A 87 7.34 -4.56 -6.89
N LEU A 88 6.64 -5.45 -7.60
CA LEU A 88 6.54 -5.39 -9.07
C LEU A 88 5.76 -4.16 -9.54
N SER A 89 4.73 -3.74 -8.79
CA SER A 89 4.01 -2.50 -9.06
C SER A 89 4.93 -1.28 -8.95
N ALA A 90 5.84 -1.24 -7.96
CA ALA A 90 6.84 -0.19 -7.83
C ALA A 90 7.86 -0.20 -8.99
N VAL A 91 8.30 -1.37 -9.45
CA VAL A 91 9.13 -1.49 -10.68
C VAL A 91 8.37 -0.95 -11.89
N GLY A 92 7.08 -1.32 -12.03
CA GLY A 92 6.21 -0.81 -13.09
C GLY A 92 6.05 0.70 -13.05
N LEU A 93 5.95 1.31 -11.88
CA LEU A 93 5.92 2.77 -11.72
C LEU A 93 7.19 3.44 -12.22
N VAL A 94 8.36 2.88 -11.91
CA VAL A 94 9.65 3.38 -12.41
C VAL A 94 9.72 3.29 -13.93
N LEU A 95 9.28 2.17 -14.50
CA LEU A 95 9.24 1.99 -15.95
C LEU A 95 8.30 2.97 -16.64
N LEU A 96 7.09 3.16 -16.11
CA LEU A 96 6.14 4.12 -16.67
C LEU A 96 6.64 5.56 -16.54
N THR A 97 7.31 5.89 -15.43
CA THR A 97 7.96 7.19 -15.25
C THR A 97 9.06 7.40 -16.30
N TYR A 98 9.91 6.40 -16.52
CA TYR A 98 10.92 6.40 -17.59
C TYR A 98 10.28 6.61 -18.96
N LEU A 99 9.19 5.90 -19.28
CA LEU A 99 8.51 6.00 -20.57
C LEU A 99 7.87 7.38 -20.77
N ILE A 100 7.15 7.91 -19.78
CA ILE A 100 6.57 9.26 -19.83
C ILE A 100 7.69 10.30 -20.03
N ALA A 101 8.76 10.19 -19.26
CA ALA A 101 9.89 11.10 -19.36
C ALA A 101 10.59 11.05 -20.73
N GLY A 102 10.76 9.85 -21.29
CA GLY A 102 11.41 9.64 -22.59
C GLY A 102 10.56 10.09 -23.77
N ASP A 103 9.24 9.84 -23.71
CA ASP A 103 8.30 10.19 -24.78
C ASP A 103 8.01 11.69 -24.85
N PHE A 104 8.00 12.40 -23.72
CA PHE A 104 7.55 13.80 -23.65
C PHE A 104 8.65 14.82 -23.34
N PHE A 105 9.84 14.36 -22.96
CA PHE A 105 10.97 15.24 -22.64
C PHE A 105 12.24 14.77 -23.35
N SER A 106 13.07 13.93 -22.71
CA SER A 106 14.29 13.41 -23.32
C SER A 106 14.73 12.09 -22.71
N LYS A 107 15.58 11.34 -23.43
CA LYS A 107 16.15 10.07 -22.96
C LYS A 107 17.02 10.24 -21.70
N ASP A 108 17.72 11.37 -21.56
CA ASP A 108 18.52 11.68 -20.36
C ASP A 108 17.62 11.89 -19.14
N ILE A 109 16.55 12.68 -19.29
CA ILE A 109 15.53 12.92 -18.26
C ILE A 109 14.81 11.61 -17.91
N ALA A 110 14.57 10.73 -18.88
CA ALA A 110 14.01 9.40 -18.64
C ALA A 110 14.87 8.56 -17.69
N ILE A 111 16.16 8.44 -17.97
CA ILE A 111 17.06 7.63 -17.16
C ILE A 111 17.23 8.27 -15.76
N LYS A 112 17.43 9.59 -15.69
CA LYS A 112 17.61 10.29 -14.41
C LYS A 112 16.36 10.23 -13.54
N SER A 113 15.17 10.46 -14.10
CA SER A 113 13.90 10.41 -13.35
C SER A 113 13.63 9.02 -12.78
N ALA A 114 13.98 7.97 -13.51
CA ALA A 114 13.89 6.60 -13.01
C ALA A 114 14.79 6.38 -11.78
N PHE A 115 16.06 6.80 -11.82
CA PHE A 115 16.96 6.69 -10.66
C PHE A 115 16.55 7.59 -9.49
N VAL A 116 16.04 8.78 -9.78
CA VAL A 116 15.45 9.66 -8.75
C VAL A 116 14.30 8.95 -8.05
N LEU A 117 13.38 8.35 -8.80
CA LEU A 117 12.24 7.66 -8.23
C LEU A 117 12.63 6.41 -7.45
N ILE A 118 13.56 5.57 -7.97
CA ILE A 118 14.07 4.38 -7.27
C ILE A 118 14.61 4.73 -5.87
N THR A 119 15.17 5.93 -5.70
CA THR A 119 15.83 6.34 -4.45
C THR A 119 14.90 7.08 -3.48
N PHE A 120 13.60 7.16 -3.75
CA PHE A 120 12.62 7.68 -2.79
C PHE A 120 12.42 6.66 -1.65
N PRO A 121 12.85 6.94 -0.40
CA PRO A 121 12.82 5.92 0.66
C PRO A 121 11.42 5.41 1.00
N HIS A 122 10.40 6.27 0.82
CA HIS A 122 9.02 5.88 1.04
C HIS A 122 8.55 4.79 0.05
N LEU A 123 9.05 4.76 -1.19
CA LEU A 123 8.74 3.66 -2.11
C LEU A 123 9.36 2.33 -1.68
N TRP A 124 10.46 2.33 -0.92
CA TRP A 124 11.03 1.09 -0.37
C TRP A 124 10.11 0.48 0.69
N LEU A 125 9.44 1.33 1.49
CA LEU A 125 8.45 0.88 2.46
C LEU A 125 7.20 0.35 1.76
N GLU A 126 6.62 1.15 0.87
CA GLU A 126 5.35 0.80 0.21
C GLU A 126 5.48 -0.37 -0.78
N SER A 127 6.66 -0.60 -1.36
CA SER A 127 6.93 -1.80 -2.18
C SER A 127 6.92 -3.09 -1.36
N ARG A 128 7.04 -3.00 -0.04
CA ARG A 128 7.01 -4.13 0.90
C ARG A 128 5.73 -4.18 1.72
N ALA A 129 4.76 -3.31 1.45
CA ALA A 129 3.48 -3.30 2.15
C ALA A 129 2.46 -4.13 1.36
N VAL A 130 1.78 -5.08 2.03
CA VAL A 130 0.67 -5.85 1.44
C VAL A 130 -0.63 -5.03 1.51
N VAL A 131 -0.67 -3.94 0.77
CA VAL A 131 -1.76 -2.95 0.76
C VAL A 131 -2.02 -2.48 -0.69
N PRO A 132 -3.26 -2.06 -1.04
CA PRO A 132 -3.65 -1.84 -2.44
C PRO A 132 -3.00 -0.61 -3.12
N GLU A 133 -2.32 0.25 -2.38
CA GLU A 133 -1.91 1.58 -2.82
C GLU A 133 -0.88 1.55 -3.94
N MET A 134 0.16 0.72 -3.81
CA MET A 134 1.19 0.62 -4.83
C MET A 134 0.62 0.09 -6.15
N LEU A 135 -0.20 -0.97 -6.07
CA LEU A 135 -0.87 -1.57 -7.21
C LEU A 135 -1.88 -0.62 -7.87
N ASN A 136 -2.68 0.09 -7.08
CA ASN A 136 -3.59 1.11 -7.59
C ASN A 136 -2.85 2.24 -8.29
N THR A 137 -1.73 2.70 -7.72
CA THR A 137 -0.89 3.75 -8.30
C THR A 137 -0.28 3.29 -9.62
N PHE A 138 0.16 2.03 -9.71
CA PHE A 138 0.67 1.44 -10.96
C PHE A 138 -0.40 1.44 -12.06
N PHE A 139 -1.59 0.91 -11.80
CA PHE A 139 -2.66 0.89 -12.79
C PHE A 139 -3.17 2.29 -13.16
N ALA A 140 -3.24 3.21 -12.19
CA ALA A 140 -3.55 4.62 -12.45
C ALA A 140 -2.51 5.25 -13.40
N LEU A 141 -1.22 5.04 -13.13
CA LEU A 141 -0.14 5.59 -13.96
C LEU A 141 -0.12 4.96 -15.36
N LEU A 142 -0.40 3.66 -15.45
CA LEU A 142 -0.55 2.97 -16.74
C LEU A 142 -1.71 3.57 -17.54
N GLY A 143 -2.84 3.85 -16.88
CA GLY A 143 -3.99 4.54 -17.48
C GLY A 143 -3.64 5.93 -18.00
N LEU A 144 -2.98 6.75 -17.16
CA LEU A 144 -2.49 8.07 -17.56
C LEU A 144 -1.52 7.99 -18.74
N TYR A 145 -0.53 7.08 -18.69
CA TYR A 145 0.42 6.91 -19.78
C TYR A 145 -0.28 6.52 -21.09
N ALA A 146 -1.19 5.55 -21.05
CA ALA A 146 -1.95 5.14 -22.22
C ALA A 146 -2.80 6.28 -22.80
N PHE A 147 -3.45 7.09 -21.95
CA PHE A 147 -4.15 8.30 -22.40
C PHE A 147 -3.21 9.32 -23.04
N LEU A 148 -2.05 9.59 -22.45
CA LEU A 148 -1.06 10.52 -23.00
C LEU A 148 -0.55 10.07 -24.38
N LYS A 149 -0.49 8.75 -24.62
CA LYS A 149 -0.17 8.11 -25.91
C LYS A 149 -1.39 7.88 -26.81
N GLU A 150 -2.54 8.45 -26.46
CA GLU A 150 -3.80 8.37 -27.23
C GLU A 150 -4.34 6.93 -27.42
N ARG A 151 -3.88 5.99 -26.59
CA ARG A 151 -4.36 4.59 -26.52
C ARG A 151 -5.52 4.50 -25.54
N PHE A 152 -6.60 5.21 -25.82
CA PHE A 152 -7.69 5.44 -24.86
C PHE A 152 -8.36 4.16 -24.35
N THR A 153 -8.61 3.16 -25.21
CA THR A 153 -9.19 1.89 -24.78
C THR A 153 -8.32 1.17 -23.75
N LEU A 154 -7.00 1.13 -23.98
CA LEU A 154 -6.04 0.56 -23.03
C LEU A 154 -5.98 1.38 -21.75
N GLY A 155 -6.07 2.71 -21.85
CA GLY A 155 -6.13 3.58 -20.68
C GLY A 155 -7.33 3.28 -19.80
N TRP A 156 -8.52 3.15 -20.38
CA TRP A 156 -9.72 2.77 -19.64
C TRP A 156 -9.66 1.37 -19.05
N LEU A 157 -9.05 0.39 -19.74
CA LEU A 157 -8.81 -0.94 -19.18
C LEU A 157 -7.91 -0.87 -17.95
N ALA A 158 -6.81 -0.13 -18.02
CA ALA A 158 -5.92 0.05 -16.86
C ALA A 158 -6.64 0.75 -15.70
N LEU A 159 -7.47 1.76 -15.99
CA LEU A 159 -8.30 2.41 -14.96
C LEU A 159 -9.38 1.48 -14.37
N ALA A 160 -9.86 0.49 -15.14
CA ALA A 160 -10.76 -0.54 -14.61
C ALA A 160 -10.06 -1.41 -13.57
N PHE A 161 -8.79 -1.77 -13.80
CA PHE A 161 -7.98 -2.49 -12.82
C PHE A 161 -7.62 -1.63 -11.60
N ALA A 162 -7.36 -0.34 -11.78
CA ALA A 162 -7.22 0.59 -10.65
C ALA A 162 -8.51 0.64 -9.81
N PHE A 163 -9.66 0.71 -10.48
CA PHE A 163 -10.98 0.70 -9.85
C PHE A 163 -11.26 -0.59 -9.06
N LEU A 164 -10.88 -1.75 -9.60
CA LEU A 164 -10.91 -3.04 -8.92
C LEU A 164 -9.82 -3.21 -7.84
N THR A 165 -8.91 -2.25 -7.69
CA THR A 165 -7.88 -2.27 -6.64
C THR A 165 -8.27 -1.42 -5.44
N LYS A 166 -8.73 -0.18 -5.69
CA LYS A 166 -9.03 0.78 -4.61
C LYS A 166 -10.18 1.75 -4.93
N GLY A 167 -11.13 1.33 -5.76
CA GLY A 167 -12.29 2.13 -6.11
C GLY A 167 -11.94 3.36 -6.97
N PRO A 168 -12.74 4.44 -6.91
CA PRO A 168 -12.70 5.53 -7.90
C PRO A 168 -11.42 6.37 -7.88
N VAL A 169 -10.62 6.31 -6.82
CA VAL A 169 -9.52 7.25 -6.60
C VAL A 169 -8.47 7.21 -7.71
N GLY A 170 -8.06 6.03 -8.18
CA GLY A 170 -7.10 5.91 -9.28
C GLY A 170 -7.62 6.49 -10.59
N VAL A 171 -8.92 6.36 -10.85
CA VAL A 171 -9.62 6.90 -12.02
C VAL A 171 -9.63 8.42 -11.98
N VAL A 172 -10.09 9.00 -10.85
CA VAL A 172 -10.19 10.45 -10.66
C VAL A 172 -8.83 11.12 -10.84
N LEU A 173 -7.78 10.60 -10.21
CA LEU A 173 -6.45 11.19 -10.27
C LEU A 173 -5.85 11.12 -11.68
N SER A 174 -6.03 10.00 -12.38
CA SER A 174 -5.48 9.82 -13.74
C SER A 174 -6.20 10.67 -14.77
N VAL A 175 -7.54 10.70 -14.73
CA VAL A 175 -8.35 11.56 -15.60
C VAL A 175 -8.04 13.03 -15.33
N GLY A 176 -7.97 13.44 -14.06
CA GLY A 176 -7.62 14.82 -13.68
C GLY A 176 -6.23 15.21 -14.17
N ALA A 177 -5.22 14.35 -13.99
CA ALA A 177 -3.86 14.59 -14.49
C ALA A 177 -3.84 14.72 -16.02
N TYR A 178 -4.57 13.86 -16.73
CA TYR A 178 -4.70 13.94 -18.19
C TYR A 178 -5.34 15.25 -18.66
N LEU A 179 -6.45 15.65 -18.03
CA LEU A 179 -7.15 16.90 -18.33
C LEU A 179 -6.24 18.12 -18.10
N LEU A 180 -5.49 18.14 -17.00
CA LEU A 180 -4.54 19.22 -16.71
C LEU A 180 -3.37 19.26 -17.70
N TRP A 181 -2.96 18.09 -18.22
CA TRP A 181 -1.88 17.97 -19.20
C TRP A 181 -2.32 18.34 -20.62
N LYS A 182 -3.34 17.67 -21.16
CA LYS A 182 -3.75 17.78 -22.58
C LYS A 182 -4.88 18.78 -22.80
N ARG A 183 -5.69 19.08 -21.77
CA ARG A 183 -6.85 20.00 -21.82
C ARG A 183 -7.87 19.64 -22.89
N ARG A 184 -8.13 18.34 -23.06
CA ARG A 184 -9.03 17.76 -24.06
C ARG A 184 -9.83 16.60 -23.45
N LEU A 185 -10.96 16.27 -24.08
CA LEU A 185 -11.89 15.20 -23.69
C LEU A 185 -11.89 14.02 -24.69
N ASP A 186 -10.87 13.94 -25.55
CA ASP A 186 -10.64 12.89 -26.54
C ASP A 186 -10.52 11.47 -25.95
N PHE A 187 -10.17 11.36 -24.67
CA PHE A 187 -10.17 10.09 -23.94
C PHE A 187 -11.56 9.48 -23.73
N ILE A 188 -12.64 10.25 -23.88
CA ILE A 188 -14.02 9.75 -23.78
C ILE A 188 -14.36 8.95 -25.05
N LYS A 189 -13.97 7.67 -25.06
CA LYS A 189 -14.25 6.71 -26.14
C LYS A 189 -15.30 5.69 -25.67
N PRO A 190 -16.43 5.50 -26.40
CA PRO A 190 -17.46 4.55 -26.01
C PRO A 190 -16.94 3.13 -25.77
N THR A 191 -16.02 2.66 -26.61
CA THR A 191 -15.40 1.33 -26.46
C THR A 191 -14.57 1.20 -25.19
N GLY A 192 -13.79 2.24 -24.85
CA GLY A 192 -13.02 2.27 -23.61
C GLY A 192 -13.92 2.36 -22.37
N LEU A 193 -14.93 3.22 -22.39
CA LEU A 193 -15.90 3.34 -21.30
C LEU A 193 -16.70 2.05 -21.08
N LEU A 194 -17.14 1.40 -22.15
CA LEU A 194 -17.82 0.11 -22.06
C LEU A 194 -16.91 -0.94 -21.42
N LEU A 195 -15.65 -1.00 -21.84
CA LEU A 195 -14.66 -1.91 -21.25
C LEU A 195 -14.41 -1.60 -19.76
N PHE A 196 -14.32 -0.32 -19.40
CA PHE A 196 -14.22 0.11 -18.01
C PHE A 196 -15.44 -0.29 -17.19
N ILE A 197 -16.65 -0.15 -17.73
CA ILE A 197 -17.88 -0.57 -17.04
C ILE A 197 -17.88 -2.08 -16.85
N LEU A 198 -17.69 -2.86 -17.92
CA LEU A 198 -17.76 -4.31 -17.87
C LEU A 198 -16.70 -4.91 -16.95
N VAL A 199 -15.45 -4.44 -17.02
CA VAL A 199 -14.37 -4.95 -16.18
C VAL A 199 -14.42 -4.33 -14.80
N GLY A 200 -14.45 -3.01 -14.70
CA GLY A 200 -14.34 -2.26 -13.45
C GLY A 200 -15.50 -2.56 -12.50
N PHE A 201 -16.72 -2.68 -13.00
CA PHE A 201 -17.90 -2.95 -12.16
C PHE A 201 -18.23 -4.43 -12.01
N SER A 202 -17.53 -5.34 -12.70
CA SER A 202 -17.81 -6.79 -12.65
C SER A 202 -17.94 -7.34 -11.22
N TRP A 203 -16.93 -7.12 -10.39
CA TRP A 203 -16.93 -7.60 -9.02
C TRP A 203 -17.95 -6.88 -8.13
N TYR A 204 -18.11 -5.57 -8.31
CA TYR A 204 -19.08 -4.79 -7.54
C TYR A 204 -20.52 -5.27 -7.81
N ALA A 205 -20.83 -5.61 -9.06
CA ALA A 205 -22.12 -6.17 -9.44
C ALA A 205 -22.35 -7.53 -8.75
N LEU A 206 -21.33 -8.40 -8.73
CA LEU A 206 -21.41 -9.69 -8.02
C LEU A 206 -21.60 -9.52 -6.51
N MET A 207 -20.85 -8.61 -5.88
CA MET A 207 -20.99 -8.31 -4.46
C MET A 207 -22.37 -7.75 -4.12
N LEU A 208 -22.90 -6.85 -4.95
CA LEU A 208 -24.26 -6.32 -4.78
C LEU A 208 -25.33 -7.39 -4.98
N PHE A 209 -25.13 -8.30 -5.93
CA PHE A 209 -26.03 -9.42 -6.17
C PHE A 209 -26.04 -10.41 -4.98
N GLN A 210 -24.88 -10.70 -4.39
CA GLN A 210 -24.74 -11.69 -3.33
C GLN A 210 -25.04 -11.15 -1.93
N HIS A 211 -24.65 -9.90 -1.64
CA HIS A 211 -24.70 -9.31 -0.29
C HIS A 211 -25.62 -8.09 -0.18
N GLY A 212 -26.20 -7.64 -1.30
CA GLY A 212 -27.23 -6.61 -1.33
C GLY A 212 -26.82 -5.27 -0.70
N TYR A 213 -27.75 -4.70 0.06
CA TYR A 213 -27.60 -3.37 0.65
C TYR A 213 -26.51 -3.30 1.74
N GLU A 214 -26.25 -4.40 2.45
CA GLU A 214 -25.23 -4.42 3.51
C GLU A 214 -23.84 -4.10 2.93
N TYR A 215 -23.48 -4.76 1.83
CA TYR A 215 -22.26 -4.45 1.10
C TYR A 215 -22.27 -3.02 0.56
N PHE A 216 -23.37 -2.58 -0.07
CA PHE A 216 -23.47 -1.23 -0.61
C PHE A 216 -23.18 -0.16 0.45
N TYR A 217 -23.88 -0.25 1.59
CA TYR A 217 -23.73 0.69 2.69
C TYR A 217 -22.32 0.64 3.27
N ARG A 218 -21.80 -0.56 3.55
CA ARG A 218 -20.47 -0.70 4.15
C ARG A 218 -19.37 -0.17 3.22
N PHE A 219 -19.38 -0.55 1.95
CA PHE A 219 -18.33 -0.17 1.01
C PHE A 219 -18.43 1.29 0.57
N PHE A 220 -19.55 1.71 -0.03
CA PHE A 220 -19.65 3.02 -0.68
C PHE A 220 -19.89 4.16 0.32
N ILE A 221 -20.69 3.92 1.37
CA ILE A 221 -21.05 4.95 2.34
C ILE A 221 -20.05 4.99 3.49
N TYR A 222 -19.93 3.88 4.24
CA TYR A 222 -19.19 3.86 5.49
C TYR A 222 -17.66 3.92 5.31
N GLU A 223 -17.11 3.18 4.35
CA GLU A 223 -15.66 3.08 4.12
C GLU A 223 -15.11 4.17 3.19
N ASN A 224 -15.94 4.79 2.35
CA ASN A 224 -15.53 5.84 1.41
C ASN A 224 -16.10 7.21 1.79
N LEU A 225 -17.42 7.42 1.68
CA LEU A 225 -18.03 8.75 1.87
C LEU A 225 -17.84 9.29 3.30
N MET A 226 -18.17 8.51 4.33
CA MET A 226 -18.06 8.92 5.73
C MET A 226 -16.61 9.13 6.17
N ARG A 227 -15.67 8.36 5.62
CA ARG A 227 -14.22 8.57 5.86
C ARG A 227 -13.71 9.81 5.14
N TYR A 228 -14.19 10.12 3.93
CA TYR A 228 -13.74 11.31 3.21
C TYR A 228 -14.25 12.60 3.88
N THR A 229 -15.54 12.65 4.22
CA THR A 229 -16.20 13.80 4.86
C THR A 229 -15.79 14.01 6.33
N GLY A 230 -15.25 12.97 6.98
CA GLY A 230 -14.81 13.01 8.37
C GLY A 230 -15.89 12.65 9.39
N GLN A 231 -17.07 12.18 8.95
CA GLN A 231 -18.06 11.58 9.85
C GLN A 231 -17.48 10.38 10.61
N ARG A 232 -16.48 9.71 10.03
CA ARG A 232 -15.64 8.72 10.71
C ARG A 232 -14.19 9.18 10.71
N SER A 233 -13.68 9.58 11.85
CA SER A 233 -12.27 10.00 12.03
C SER A 233 -11.44 8.82 12.52
N THR A 234 -10.60 8.25 11.64
CA THR A 234 -9.68 7.16 11.98
C THR A 234 -8.22 7.62 12.01
N HIS A 235 -7.84 8.50 11.07
CA HIS A 235 -6.47 9.01 10.94
C HIS A 235 -6.49 10.52 10.66
N PRO A 236 -6.93 11.35 11.64
CA PRO A 236 -6.93 12.79 11.47
C PRO A 236 -5.50 13.31 11.40
N ALA A 237 -5.22 14.14 10.41
CA ALA A 237 -3.94 14.82 10.27
C ALA A 237 -4.10 16.21 9.63
N PRO A 238 -3.22 17.17 9.94
CA PRO A 238 -3.36 18.55 9.48
C PRO A 238 -3.27 18.69 7.95
N PHE A 239 -3.72 19.82 7.41
CA PHE A 239 -3.70 20.09 5.97
C PHE A 239 -2.30 19.97 5.35
N TYR A 240 -1.25 20.39 6.07
CA TYR A 240 0.15 20.33 5.62
C TYR A 240 0.80 18.94 5.76
N TYR A 241 0.07 17.91 6.21
CA TYR A 241 0.60 16.56 6.43
C TYR A 241 1.39 16.03 5.22
N TYR A 242 0.86 16.18 4.01
CA TYR A 242 1.50 15.66 2.80
C TYR A 242 2.74 16.43 2.37
N LEU A 243 2.94 17.66 2.84
CA LEU A 243 4.22 18.35 2.68
C LEU A 243 5.32 17.61 3.46
N LEU A 244 5.04 17.19 4.70
CA LEU A 244 5.99 16.44 5.51
C LEU A 244 6.28 15.06 4.90
N VAL A 245 5.24 14.35 4.45
CA VAL A 245 5.41 13.06 3.76
C VAL A 245 6.26 13.23 2.50
N LEU A 246 6.04 14.29 1.72
CA LEU A 246 6.84 14.55 0.52
C LEU A 246 8.30 14.83 0.84
N LEU A 247 8.60 15.61 1.88
CA LEU A 247 9.97 15.89 2.30
C LEU A 247 10.69 14.61 2.73
N VAL A 248 10.03 13.71 3.46
CA VAL A 248 10.59 12.40 3.83
C VAL A 248 10.76 11.51 2.60
N ALA A 249 9.77 11.44 1.71
CA ALA A 249 9.84 10.62 0.50
C ALA A 249 10.95 11.08 -0.45
N THR A 250 11.23 12.38 -0.48
CA THR A 250 12.27 12.99 -1.33
C THR A 250 13.50 13.43 -0.54
N LEU A 251 13.77 12.79 0.61
CA LEU A 251 14.80 13.21 1.59
C LEU A 251 16.12 13.65 0.95
N TRP A 252 16.63 12.86 0.01
CA TRP A 252 17.89 13.16 -0.68
C TRP A 252 17.85 14.47 -1.47
N TYR A 253 16.69 14.80 -2.05
CA TYR A 253 16.47 15.86 -3.02
C TYR A 253 15.90 17.16 -2.42
N VAL A 254 15.63 17.20 -1.11
CA VAL A 254 15.08 18.40 -0.44
C VAL A 254 15.87 19.69 -0.77
N PRO A 255 17.22 19.69 -0.78
CA PRO A 255 17.98 20.91 -1.14
C PRO A 255 17.77 21.43 -2.57
N LEU A 256 17.12 20.65 -3.45
CA LEU A 256 16.87 21.02 -4.84
C LEU A 256 15.56 21.80 -5.05
N TYR A 257 14.61 21.75 -4.11
CA TYR A 257 13.31 22.45 -4.26
C TYR A 257 13.47 23.97 -4.48
N PRO A 258 14.35 24.71 -3.78
CA PRO A 258 14.54 26.14 -4.07
C PRO A 258 15.04 26.39 -5.48
N LYS A 259 15.90 25.51 -6.02
CA LYS A 259 16.39 25.60 -7.41
C LYS A 259 15.28 25.29 -8.41
N LEU A 260 14.41 24.32 -8.10
CA LEU A 260 13.26 23.95 -8.92
C LEU A 260 12.29 25.13 -9.09
N ILE A 261 12.03 25.87 -8.01
CA ILE A 261 11.17 27.05 -8.03
C ILE A 261 11.82 28.18 -8.83
N ARG A 262 13.11 28.47 -8.58
CA ARG A 262 13.83 29.57 -9.25
C ARG A 262 14.02 29.38 -10.76
N HIS A 263 14.19 28.14 -11.20
CA HIS A 263 14.46 27.80 -12.60
C HIS A 263 13.28 27.06 -13.26
N PHE A 264 12.06 27.32 -12.78
CA PHE A 264 10.87 26.67 -13.30
C PHE A 264 10.73 26.93 -14.82
N LYS A 265 10.56 25.86 -15.59
CA LYS A 265 10.30 25.93 -17.03
C LYS A 265 8.84 25.67 -17.32
N ARG A 266 8.27 26.41 -18.28
CA ARG A 266 6.84 26.27 -18.68
C ARG A 266 6.49 24.86 -19.15
N GLU A 267 7.44 24.14 -19.74
CA GLU A 267 7.31 22.72 -20.12
C GLU A 267 7.02 21.79 -18.94
N TRP A 268 7.35 22.19 -17.70
CA TRP A 268 7.09 21.40 -16.48
C TRP A 268 5.69 21.66 -15.91
N LEU A 269 4.93 22.61 -16.45
CA LEU A 269 3.61 22.96 -15.95
C LEU A 269 2.65 21.76 -15.87
N PRO A 270 2.57 20.85 -16.87
CA PRO A 270 1.75 19.65 -16.74
C PRO A 270 2.15 18.76 -15.56
N LEU A 271 3.45 18.60 -15.31
CA LEU A 271 3.96 17.81 -14.18
C LEU A 271 3.64 18.47 -12.84
N LEU A 272 3.80 19.79 -12.76
CA LEU A 272 3.47 20.55 -11.55
C LEU A 272 1.98 20.47 -11.23
N LEU A 273 1.12 20.67 -12.24
CA LEU A 273 -0.34 20.58 -12.07
C LEU A 273 -0.78 19.17 -11.66
N TRP A 274 -0.17 18.13 -12.23
CA TRP A 274 -0.41 16.75 -11.82
C TRP A 274 0.00 16.50 -10.37
N ALA A 275 1.23 16.85 -9.97
CA ALA A 275 1.69 16.72 -8.60
C ALA A 275 0.78 17.48 -7.62
N PHE A 276 0.44 18.72 -7.97
CA PHE A 276 -0.39 19.61 -7.18
C PHE A 276 -1.82 19.06 -7.02
N LEU A 277 -2.43 18.55 -8.09
CA LEU A 277 -3.75 17.91 -8.04
C LEU A 277 -3.80 16.82 -6.96
N VAL A 278 -2.83 15.90 -6.98
CA VAL A 278 -2.78 14.76 -6.05
C VAL A 278 -2.60 15.25 -4.61
N ILE A 279 -1.62 16.12 -4.39
CA ILE A 279 -1.31 16.63 -3.05
C ILE A 279 -2.51 17.42 -2.49
N LEU A 280 -3.09 18.32 -3.28
CA LEU A 280 -4.24 19.12 -2.85
C LEU A 280 -5.46 18.23 -2.56
N PHE A 281 -5.78 17.30 -3.47
CA PHE A 281 -6.92 16.39 -3.32
C PHE A 281 -6.89 15.64 -1.98
N PHE A 282 -5.73 15.09 -1.60
CA PHE A 282 -5.61 14.37 -0.33
C PHE A 282 -5.42 15.31 0.88
N SER A 283 -4.79 16.48 0.72
CA SER A 283 -4.67 17.46 1.81
C SER A 283 -6.05 17.96 2.30
N LEU A 284 -7.03 18.05 1.38
CA LEU A 284 -8.41 18.41 1.69
C LEU A 284 -9.20 17.31 2.42
N ALA A 285 -8.80 16.04 2.29
CA ALA A 285 -9.46 14.92 2.96
C ALA A 285 -9.22 14.96 4.49
N LYS A 286 -10.21 14.57 5.29
CA LYS A 286 -10.09 14.58 6.76
C LYS A 286 -9.17 13.46 7.28
N ASN A 287 -9.31 12.26 6.74
CA ASN A 287 -8.45 11.13 7.06
C ASN A 287 -7.26 11.03 6.09
N LYS A 288 -6.05 10.87 6.62
CA LYS A 288 -4.82 10.86 5.82
C LYS A 288 -3.95 9.67 6.19
N LEU A 289 -3.51 8.95 5.18
CA LEU A 289 -2.42 7.96 5.26
C LEU A 289 -1.28 8.42 4.35
N HIS A 290 -0.04 8.13 4.76
CA HIS A 290 1.18 8.58 4.08
C HIS A 290 1.24 8.18 2.60
N HIS A 291 0.79 6.97 2.28
CA HIS A 291 0.84 6.41 0.94
C HIS A 291 -0.21 6.93 -0.05
N TYR A 292 -1.10 7.87 0.33
CA TYR A 292 -2.11 8.38 -0.61
C TYR A 292 -1.49 9.22 -1.74
N ILE A 293 -0.36 9.89 -1.49
CA ILE A 293 0.27 10.77 -2.50
C ILE A 293 1.24 10.06 -3.44
N LEU A 294 1.32 8.72 -3.44
CA LEU A 294 2.24 7.97 -4.30
C LEU A 294 2.10 8.34 -5.79
N PHE A 295 0.88 8.67 -6.24
CA PHE A 295 0.61 9.06 -7.62
C PHE A 295 1.26 10.40 -8.04
N SER A 296 1.72 11.23 -7.11
CA SER A 296 2.48 12.45 -7.43
C SER A 296 3.97 12.19 -7.66
N TYR A 297 4.50 11.05 -7.20
CA TYR A 297 5.94 10.81 -7.16
C TYR A 297 6.58 10.76 -8.55
N PRO A 298 5.97 10.12 -9.58
CA PRO A 298 6.48 10.17 -10.94
C PRO A 298 6.69 11.59 -11.45
N SER A 299 5.70 12.48 -11.33
CA SER A 299 5.84 13.88 -11.79
C SER A 299 6.97 14.62 -11.07
N ILE A 300 7.09 14.40 -9.76
CA ILE A 300 8.10 15.07 -8.94
C ILE A 300 9.49 14.53 -9.28
N ALA A 301 9.64 13.23 -9.49
CA ALA A 301 10.89 12.62 -9.92
C ALA A 301 11.35 13.14 -11.29
N ILE A 302 10.42 13.32 -12.25
CA ILE A 302 10.74 13.92 -13.55
C ILE A 302 11.22 15.36 -13.37
N MET A 303 10.52 16.18 -12.60
CA MET A 303 10.93 17.58 -12.36
C MET A 303 12.30 17.67 -11.66
N LEU A 304 12.55 16.86 -10.63
CA LEU A 304 13.83 16.83 -9.92
C LEU A 304 14.98 16.35 -10.80
N SER A 305 14.70 15.49 -11.79
CA SER A 305 15.71 14.92 -12.68
C SER A 305 16.44 15.96 -13.55
N TYR A 306 15.83 17.13 -13.77
CA TYR A 306 16.48 18.25 -14.47
C TYR A 306 17.60 18.92 -13.67
N LEU A 307 17.62 18.75 -12.34
CA LEU A 307 18.53 19.45 -11.44
C LEU A 307 19.65 18.56 -10.92
N VAL A 308 19.62 17.27 -11.22
CA VAL A 308 20.58 16.28 -10.72
C VAL A 308 21.65 16.00 -11.76
N SER A 309 22.91 16.00 -11.31
CA SER A 309 24.03 15.50 -12.10
C SER A 309 24.19 14.00 -11.92
N GLU A 310 24.86 13.32 -12.85
CA GLU A 310 25.19 11.90 -12.68
C GLU A 310 26.02 11.64 -11.43
N ARG A 311 26.95 12.53 -11.10
CA ARG A 311 27.76 12.42 -9.88
C ARG A 311 26.88 12.42 -8.63
N TYR A 312 25.90 13.33 -8.58
CA TYR A 312 24.96 13.41 -7.48
C TYR A 312 24.10 12.13 -7.38
N LEU A 313 23.58 11.63 -8.50
CA LEU A 313 22.83 10.37 -8.53
C LEU A 313 23.66 9.17 -8.07
N LYS A 314 24.93 9.06 -8.47
CA LYS A 314 25.83 8.00 -7.99
C LYS A 314 25.98 8.02 -6.46
N VAL A 315 26.13 9.21 -5.87
CA VAL A 315 26.21 9.38 -4.41
C VAL A 315 24.89 8.97 -3.75
N VAL A 316 23.76 9.47 -4.24
CA VAL A 316 22.43 9.13 -3.69
C VAL A 316 22.14 7.64 -3.80
N LEU A 317 22.49 6.99 -4.91
CA LEU A 317 22.36 5.55 -5.09
C LEU A 317 23.24 4.77 -4.09
N GLY A 318 24.48 5.20 -3.87
CA GLY A 318 25.36 4.61 -2.88
C GLY A 318 24.80 4.72 -1.46
N LEU A 319 24.39 5.92 -1.06
CA LEU A 319 23.75 6.16 0.25
C LEU A 319 22.47 5.34 0.40
N SER A 320 21.61 5.33 -0.63
CA SER A 320 20.36 4.56 -0.64
C SER A 320 20.61 3.06 -0.50
N THR A 321 21.65 2.54 -1.16
CA THR A 321 22.03 1.12 -1.07
C THR A 321 22.47 0.77 0.34
N VAL A 322 23.32 1.61 0.96
CA VAL A 322 23.71 1.42 2.36
C VAL A 322 22.51 1.52 3.29
N SER A 323 21.62 2.51 3.09
CA SER A 323 20.41 2.68 3.90
C SER A 323 19.48 1.47 3.83
N ILE A 324 19.24 0.89 2.64
CA ILE A 324 18.35 -0.27 2.52
C ILE A 324 18.97 -1.54 3.09
N LEU A 325 20.29 -1.72 2.98
CA LEU A 325 20.99 -2.84 3.62
C LEU A 325 20.95 -2.73 5.15
N LEU A 326 21.22 -1.54 5.70
CA LEU A 326 21.13 -1.29 7.14
C LEU A 326 19.69 -1.43 7.65
N LEU A 327 18.70 -0.93 6.90
CA LEU A 327 17.29 -1.11 7.23
C LEU A 327 16.93 -2.59 7.26
N THR A 328 17.32 -3.36 6.24
CA THR A 328 17.05 -4.80 6.17
C THR A 328 17.69 -5.55 7.34
N LEU A 329 18.94 -5.21 7.71
CA LEU A 329 19.61 -5.77 8.87
C LEU A 329 18.88 -5.41 10.18
N GLY A 330 18.51 -4.13 10.36
CA GLY A 330 17.78 -3.66 11.52
C GLY A 330 16.42 -4.34 11.67
N LEU A 331 15.70 -4.53 10.57
CA LEU A 331 14.43 -5.26 10.54
C LEU A 331 14.60 -6.74 10.88
N HIS A 332 15.67 -7.38 10.40
CA HIS A 332 15.98 -8.76 10.76
C HIS A 332 16.26 -8.93 12.26
N LEU A 333 16.97 -7.97 12.87
CA LEU A 333 17.20 -7.96 14.31
C LEU A 333 15.89 -7.70 15.07
N TYR A 334 15.06 -6.78 14.58
CA TYR A 334 13.78 -6.45 15.19
C TYR A 334 12.79 -7.63 15.15
N GLU A 335 12.73 -8.39 14.06
CA GLU A 335 11.86 -9.56 13.91
C GLU A 335 12.05 -10.58 15.06
N LYS A 336 13.27 -10.75 15.55
CA LYS A 336 13.59 -11.66 16.67
C LYS A 336 12.95 -11.21 17.99
N GLU A 337 12.64 -9.93 18.13
CA GLU A 337 11.99 -9.35 19.30
C GLU A 337 10.48 -9.23 19.16
N ARG A 338 9.93 -9.52 17.97
CA ARG A 338 8.52 -9.29 17.69
C ARG A 338 7.60 -10.23 18.43
N PHE A 339 6.41 -9.72 18.75
CA PHE A 339 5.37 -10.50 19.43
C PHE A 339 4.76 -11.54 18.51
N THR A 340 4.35 -11.13 17.30
CA THR A 340 3.62 -11.99 16.35
C THR A 340 4.33 -13.33 16.11
N PRO A 341 5.64 -13.37 15.75
CA PRO A 341 6.34 -14.63 15.49
C PRO A 341 6.46 -15.54 16.72
N LYS A 342 6.53 -14.96 17.92
CA LYS A 342 6.64 -15.69 19.19
C LYS A 342 5.29 -16.22 19.66
N ALA A 343 4.21 -15.47 19.45
CA ALA A 343 2.89 -15.78 19.97
C ALA A 343 2.09 -16.74 19.07
N TYR A 344 2.22 -16.65 17.74
CA TYR A 344 1.38 -17.45 16.83
C TYR A 344 1.48 -18.98 17.03
N PRO A 345 2.64 -19.60 17.37
CA PRO A 345 2.70 -21.05 17.57
C PRO A 345 1.86 -21.49 18.77
N VAL A 346 1.86 -20.70 19.85
CA VAL A 346 1.06 -20.94 21.05
C VAL A 346 -0.43 -20.79 20.74
N VAL A 347 -0.81 -19.70 20.08
CA VAL A 347 -2.20 -19.42 19.68
C VAL A 347 -2.73 -20.49 18.74
N LYS A 348 -1.91 -20.97 17.80
CA LYS A 348 -2.27 -22.04 16.85
C LYS A 348 -2.46 -23.39 17.53
N ALA A 349 -1.65 -23.72 18.54
CA ALA A 349 -1.70 -25.00 19.24
C ALA A 349 -2.81 -25.07 20.31
N TYR A 350 -3.21 -23.93 20.88
CA TYR A 350 -4.22 -23.86 21.92
C TYR A 350 -5.61 -24.30 21.42
N LYS A 351 -6.38 -25.03 22.22
CA LYS A 351 -7.71 -25.55 21.80
C LYS A 351 -8.91 -24.72 22.27
N GLY A 352 -8.75 -23.93 23.34
CA GLY A 352 -9.82 -23.09 23.89
C GLY A 352 -9.98 -21.78 23.12
N ASP A 353 -10.81 -20.87 23.64
CA ASP A 353 -11.05 -19.58 23.02
C ASP A 353 -9.83 -18.64 23.10
N VAL A 354 -9.70 -17.78 22.09
CA VAL A 354 -8.64 -16.75 22.00
C VAL A 354 -9.28 -15.41 21.74
N TYR A 355 -8.80 -14.39 22.45
CA TYR A 355 -9.39 -13.07 22.45
C TYR A 355 -8.37 -11.96 22.17
N PHE A 356 -8.83 -10.92 21.48
CA PHE A 356 -8.21 -9.60 21.43
C PHE A 356 -8.88 -8.68 22.45
N TYR A 357 -8.08 -8.04 23.31
CA TYR A 357 -8.57 -7.04 24.26
C TYR A 357 -7.92 -5.67 24.01
N ARG A 358 -8.72 -4.68 23.59
CA ARG A 358 -8.30 -3.28 23.31
C ARG A 358 -7.11 -3.09 22.36
N ALA A 359 -6.68 -4.16 21.71
CA ALA A 359 -5.60 -4.21 20.73
C ALA A 359 -5.89 -5.37 19.78
N GLU A 360 -5.62 -5.17 18.49
CA GLU A 360 -5.81 -6.17 17.45
C GLU A 360 -4.45 -6.43 16.79
N ASP A 361 -4.10 -7.68 16.63
CA ASP A 361 -2.95 -8.11 15.84
C ASP A 361 -3.44 -9.00 14.71
N SER A 362 -3.78 -8.37 13.58
CA SER A 362 -4.40 -9.07 12.45
C SER A 362 -3.51 -10.16 11.84
N ALA A 363 -2.19 -10.08 12.02
CA ALA A 363 -1.27 -11.08 11.49
C ALA A 363 -1.42 -12.41 12.24
N LEU A 364 -1.76 -12.38 13.53
CA LEU A 364 -2.05 -13.60 14.30
C LEU A 364 -3.25 -14.36 13.77
N VAL A 365 -4.28 -13.69 13.24
CA VAL A 365 -5.42 -14.36 12.58
C VAL A 365 -4.93 -15.21 11.42
N PHE A 366 -4.11 -14.62 10.53
CA PHE A 366 -3.52 -15.32 9.38
C PHE A 366 -2.59 -16.48 9.78
N TYR A 367 -1.66 -16.23 10.71
CA TYR A 367 -0.64 -17.23 11.08
C TYR A 367 -1.21 -18.38 11.91
N SER A 368 -2.18 -18.09 12.79
CA SER A 368 -2.85 -19.13 13.57
C SER A 368 -3.91 -19.86 12.74
N GLY A 369 -4.48 -19.22 11.72
CA GLY A 369 -5.60 -19.73 10.93
C GLY A 369 -6.89 -19.81 11.75
N ARG A 370 -7.04 -18.96 12.77
CA ARG A 370 -8.16 -18.97 13.71
C ARG A 370 -8.95 -17.67 13.66
N CYS A 371 -10.24 -17.77 13.92
CA CYS A 371 -11.04 -16.61 14.31
C CYS A 371 -10.67 -16.22 15.74
N ILE A 372 -10.30 -14.96 15.97
CA ILE A 372 -9.97 -14.41 17.29
C ILE A 372 -11.05 -13.38 17.64
N LYS A 373 -11.80 -13.65 18.71
CA LYS A 373 -12.93 -12.82 19.14
C LYS A 373 -12.43 -11.54 19.82
N LYS A 374 -13.26 -10.49 19.85
CA LYS A 374 -12.99 -9.33 20.71
C LYS A 374 -13.55 -9.60 22.10
N LEU A 375 -12.76 -9.29 23.12
CA LEU A 375 -13.19 -9.28 24.51
C LEU A 375 -13.53 -7.85 24.92
N GLU A 376 -14.73 -7.64 25.44
CA GLU A 376 -15.18 -6.32 25.92
C GLU A 376 -14.89 -6.10 27.40
N ASP A 377 -15.07 -7.13 28.22
CA ASP A 377 -14.89 -7.12 29.67
C ASP A 377 -13.79 -8.10 30.07
N PRO A 378 -12.68 -7.63 30.68
CA PRO A 378 -11.55 -8.48 31.06
C PRO A 378 -11.94 -9.59 32.05
N ASN A 379 -12.99 -9.39 32.87
CA ASN A 379 -13.43 -10.37 33.88
C ASN A 379 -14.13 -11.58 33.26
N ARG A 380 -14.49 -11.52 31.98
CA ARG A 380 -15.12 -12.62 31.24
C ARG A 380 -14.11 -13.43 30.41
N ALA A 381 -12.81 -13.18 30.61
CA ALA A 381 -11.77 -13.88 29.89
C ALA A 381 -11.69 -15.35 30.32
N GLU A 382 -12.09 -16.25 29.43
CA GLU A 382 -11.90 -17.69 29.59
C GLU A 382 -11.06 -18.23 28.42
N GLY A 383 -9.75 -18.35 28.63
CA GLY A 383 -8.80 -18.82 27.62
C GLY A 383 -7.64 -17.86 27.38
N LEU A 384 -7.14 -17.79 26.15
CA LEU A 384 -5.99 -16.94 25.83
C LEU A 384 -6.41 -15.51 25.51
N VAL A 385 -5.72 -14.51 26.07
CA VAL A 385 -5.97 -13.10 25.80
C VAL A 385 -4.72 -12.43 25.24
N ILE A 386 -4.87 -11.77 24.10
CA ILE A 386 -3.85 -10.94 23.46
C ILE A 386 -4.20 -9.48 23.73
N THR A 387 -3.28 -8.74 24.34
CA THR A 387 -3.45 -7.32 24.65
C THR A 387 -2.12 -6.58 24.64
N LYS A 388 -2.15 -5.25 24.84
CA LYS A 388 -0.94 -4.45 25.08
C LYS A 388 -0.56 -4.49 26.55
N GLU A 389 0.76 -4.45 26.81
CA GLU A 389 1.33 -4.48 28.16
C GLU A 389 0.73 -3.42 29.10
N LYS A 390 0.36 -2.24 28.57
CA LYS A 390 -0.28 -1.18 29.36
C LYS A 390 -1.62 -1.58 30.00
N TYR A 391 -2.27 -2.62 29.50
CA TYR A 391 -3.53 -3.17 30.02
C TYR A 391 -3.33 -4.42 30.89
N LEU A 392 -2.09 -4.87 31.11
CA LEU A 392 -1.79 -6.08 31.87
C LEU A 392 -2.39 -6.07 33.29
N LYS A 393 -2.46 -4.89 33.92
CA LYS A 393 -3.04 -4.72 35.26
C LYS A 393 -4.53 -5.07 35.34
N GLU A 394 -5.24 -5.07 34.22
CA GLU A 394 -6.67 -5.45 34.16
C GLU A 394 -6.87 -6.97 34.20
N PHE A 395 -5.79 -7.77 34.13
CA PHE A 395 -5.81 -9.23 34.12
C PHE A 395 -4.94 -9.80 35.24
N SER A 396 -5.18 -9.39 36.49
CA SER A 396 -4.36 -9.77 37.65
C SER A 396 -4.33 -11.28 37.93
N GLU A 397 -5.35 -12.01 37.48
CA GLU A 397 -5.50 -13.45 37.70
C GLU A 397 -4.99 -14.31 36.53
N CYS A 398 -4.58 -13.69 35.42
CA CYS A 398 -4.09 -14.40 34.25
C CYS A 398 -2.56 -14.56 34.27
N LEU A 399 -2.07 -15.69 33.76
CA LEU A 399 -0.64 -15.96 33.64
C LEU A 399 -0.06 -15.34 32.36
N LEU A 400 1.05 -14.61 32.46
CA LEU A 400 1.78 -14.12 31.27
C LEU A 400 2.52 -15.27 30.59
N LEU A 401 2.11 -15.62 29.36
CA LEU A 401 2.76 -16.67 28.55
C LEU A 401 3.86 -16.12 27.65
N GLN A 402 3.58 -15.02 26.94
CA GLN A 402 4.50 -14.45 25.97
C GLN A 402 4.46 -12.93 26.02
N LYS A 403 5.61 -12.30 25.75
CA LYS A 403 5.78 -10.86 25.59
C LYS A 403 6.64 -10.58 24.36
N GLY A 404 6.34 -9.51 23.65
CA GLY A 404 7.12 -9.07 22.49
C GLY A 404 6.76 -7.66 22.03
N ARG A 405 7.57 -7.11 21.13
CA ARG A 405 7.36 -5.76 20.60
C ARG A 405 6.63 -5.82 19.26
N GLU A 406 5.78 -4.83 19.00
CA GLU A 406 5.27 -4.49 17.68
C GLU A 406 5.48 -2.98 17.45
N PHE A 407 5.28 -2.51 16.21
CA PHE A 407 5.57 -1.12 15.85
C PHE A 407 4.74 -0.11 16.66
N ASP A 408 3.57 -0.50 17.17
CA ASP A 408 2.64 0.35 17.90
C ASP A 408 2.56 0.03 19.41
N GLY A 409 3.49 -0.77 19.94
CA GLY A 409 3.64 -1.01 21.38
C GLY A 409 4.14 -2.40 21.74
N VAL A 410 4.15 -2.70 23.04
CA VAL A 410 4.50 -4.03 23.57
C VAL A 410 3.22 -4.83 23.75
N TYR A 411 3.19 -6.04 23.19
CA TYR A 411 2.07 -6.97 23.28
C TYR A 411 2.41 -8.12 24.23
N VAL A 412 1.35 -8.65 24.84
CA VAL A 412 1.40 -9.76 25.78
C VAL A 412 0.32 -10.78 25.41
N LEU A 413 0.65 -12.06 25.62
CA LEU A 413 -0.25 -13.20 25.54
C LEU A 413 -0.45 -13.73 26.95
N LEU A 414 -1.70 -13.78 27.40
CA LEU A 414 -2.09 -14.19 28.73
C LEU A 414 -2.91 -15.48 28.67
N ASP A 415 -2.77 -16.33 29.69
CA ASP A 415 -3.64 -17.46 29.95
C ASP A 415 -4.57 -17.14 31.13
N CYS A 416 -5.85 -16.97 30.82
CA CYS A 416 -6.91 -16.67 31.78
C CYS A 416 -7.77 -17.91 32.12
N THR A 417 -7.34 -19.12 31.77
CA THR A 417 -8.11 -20.35 32.02
C THR A 417 -8.31 -20.63 33.53
N PHE A 418 -7.50 -20.02 34.40
CA PHE A 418 -7.54 -20.24 35.86
C PHE A 418 -8.24 -19.14 36.68
N GLY A 419 -8.73 -18.07 36.03
CA GLY A 419 -9.29 -16.86 36.68
C GLY A 419 -10.79 -16.91 37.02
N LEU A 420 -11.40 -18.09 37.02
CA LEU A 420 -12.78 -18.28 37.49
C LEU A 420 -12.75 -19.16 38.75
N LYS A 421 -12.52 -18.54 39.91
CA LYS A 421 -12.80 -19.12 41.22
C LYS A 421 -13.73 -18.25 42.02
#